data_AF-A0A853M892-F1
#
_entry.id   AF-A0A853M892-F1
#
_cell.length_a   1.000
_cell.length_b   1.000
_cell.length_c   1.000
_cell.angle_alpha   90.00
_cell.angle_beta   90.00
_cell.angle_gamma   90.00
#
_symmetry.space_group_name_H-M   'P 1'
#
loop_
_entity.id
_entity.type
_entity.pdbx_description
1 polymer ?
#
loop_
_entity_poly.entity_id
_entity_poly.type
_entity_poly.pdbx_seq_one_letter_code
_entity_poly.pdbx_strand_id
1 'polypeptide(L)'
;MNLQNLPLGINTLSVLRENNCVYVDKTKLAYHLIRIAGRFFLSRPRRFGKSLFVDTLKEIFEGNEKLFEGLYIYDKWEWSRKFPVIKIDFADGVLKNREELDEKIRDLLWNNGDRLGVGSKKKSISGIFGEIIAGAREQFGERVVVLVDEYDKPILDNIDNPNIAAEMREGLKNFYSVLKSQDANLQFVFMTGVTKFSKVSLFSGINQLTDITISEAYSSICGYTETDLRESFGDHLEGVDWDALRHWYNGYNWTGSETVYNPYDILLFISEGMRFRNYWFETGSPTFLVKLFQTNRYFLPNLEHLEVTEEILESFEVEKINPVTLLFQSGYLTIERTFTRRQRYMFALKIPNLEVRLALNDQFINAYTENVNEKSGIQDSLYEFMNRGDVESMIMAIKRLFAGIPWRNFTNNDLADFEGYYASVIYAFLSSLDARVIPEDISNYGQADITTMLGSHIYVMEIKVVEGNQVQGNPALDQILQRNYAEKYRGEPGKSVHEIGLIFSRSQRNLIQADWQ
;
A
#
# COMPACT_ATOMS: atom_id res chain seq x y z
N MET A 1 16.99 -13.11 -29.74
CA MET A 1 17.44 -11.72 -29.50
C MET A 1 18.17 -11.70 -28.16
N ASN A 2 19.18 -10.84 -27.98
CA ASN A 2 19.72 -10.63 -26.63
C ASN A 2 18.74 -9.71 -25.91
N LEU A 3 17.95 -10.29 -25.01
CA LEU A 3 17.05 -9.55 -24.14
C LEU A 3 17.83 -8.52 -23.32
N GLN A 4 17.23 -7.38 -23.06
CA GLN A 4 17.77 -6.41 -22.11
C GLN A 4 17.76 -7.01 -20.69
N ASN A 5 18.63 -6.51 -19.82
CA ASN A 5 18.66 -6.97 -18.44
C ASN A 5 17.46 -6.43 -17.64
N LEU A 6 17.00 -7.17 -16.64
CA LEU A 6 15.95 -6.68 -15.73
C LEU A 6 16.57 -5.78 -14.64
N PRO A 7 16.05 -4.56 -14.38
CA PRO A 7 16.59 -3.65 -13.37
C PRO A 7 16.17 -4.02 -11.93
N LEU A 8 16.34 -5.28 -11.53
CA LEU A 8 15.96 -5.76 -10.20
C LEU A 8 16.79 -5.10 -9.09
N GLY A 9 16.14 -4.28 -8.27
CA GLY A 9 16.78 -3.57 -7.16
C GLY A 9 17.69 -2.41 -7.57
N ILE A 10 17.66 -2.01 -8.86
CA ILE A 10 18.45 -0.89 -9.37
C ILE A 10 17.60 0.39 -9.33
N ASN A 11 18.01 1.34 -8.49
CA ASN A 11 17.37 2.65 -8.35
C ASN A 11 18.18 3.80 -8.99
N THR A 12 19.29 3.49 -9.64
CA THR A 12 20.19 4.47 -10.25
C THR A 12 20.07 4.42 -11.77
N LEU A 13 19.73 5.55 -12.39
CA LEU A 13 19.51 5.61 -13.83
C LEU A 13 20.80 5.29 -14.60
N SER A 14 21.95 5.83 -14.19
CA SER A 14 23.22 5.55 -14.87
C SER A 14 23.55 4.05 -14.89
N VAL A 15 23.43 3.38 -13.75
CA VAL A 15 23.65 1.92 -13.63
C VAL A 15 22.71 1.16 -14.56
N LEU A 16 21.43 1.53 -14.61
CA LEU A 16 20.44 0.90 -15.48
C LEU A 16 20.85 1.02 -16.96
N ARG A 17 21.23 2.23 -17.39
CA ARG A 17 21.62 2.52 -18.78
C ARG A 17 22.93 1.85 -19.17
N GLU A 18 23.94 1.89 -18.29
CA GLU A 18 25.25 1.28 -18.49
C GLU A 18 25.19 -0.26 -18.58
N ASN A 19 24.24 -0.89 -17.88
CA ASN A 19 24.06 -2.34 -17.89
C ASN A 19 23.03 -2.83 -18.92
N ASN A 20 22.60 -1.97 -19.85
CA ASN A 20 21.59 -2.27 -20.88
C ASN A 20 20.33 -2.93 -20.28
N CYS A 21 19.84 -2.37 -19.17
CA CYS A 21 18.60 -2.81 -18.55
C CYS A 21 17.38 -2.19 -19.25
N VAL A 22 16.23 -2.88 -19.15
CA VAL A 22 14.94 -2.31 -19.56
C VAL A 22 14.64 -1.07 -18.72
N TYR A 23 14.26 0.04 -19.38
CA TYR A 23 13.80 1.27 -18.73
C TYR A 23 12.44 1.66 -19.28
N VAL A 24 11.44 1.75 -18.41
CA VAL A 24 10.14 2.33 -18.77
C VAL A 24 10.25 3.84 -18.72
N ASP A 25 10.11 4.50 -19.87
CA ASP A 25 10.34 5.92 -20.02
C ASP A 25 9.24 6.78 -19.38
N LYS A 26 9.52 7.28 -18.16
CA LYS A 26 8.65 8.25 -17.45
C LYS A 26 9.06 9.71 -17.68
N THR A 27 10.01 9.97 -18.59
CA THR A 27 10.59 11.31 -18.76
C THR A 27 9.63 12.34 -19.35
N LYS A 28 8.55 11.91 -20.00
CA LYS A 28 7.42 12.80 -20.37
C LYS A 28 6.74 13.42 -19.15
N LEU A 29 6.45 12.60 -18.13
CA LEU A 29 5.85 13.08 -16.89
C LEU A 29 6.84 13.92 -16.09
N ALA A 30 8.12 13.53 -16.05
CA ALA A 30 9.19 14.33 -15.47
C ALA A 30 9.27 15.73 -16.13
N TYR A 31 9.27 15.79 -17.47
CA TYR A 31 9.33 17.04 -18.22
C TYR A 31 8.16 17.97 -17.92
N HIS A 32 6.93 17.43 -17.82
CA HIS A 32 5.78 18.22 -17.42
C HIS A 32 5.92 18.76 -15.99
N LEU A 33 6.41 17.93 -15.06
CA LEU A 33 6.57 18.29 -13.65
C LEU A 33 7.62 19.39 -13.44
N ILE A 34 8.82 19.23 -14.00
CA ILE A 34 9.96 20.16 -13.76
C ILE A 34 9.76 21.55 -14.38
N ARG A 35 8.84 21.68 -15.34
CA ARG A 35 8.49 22.98 -15.95
C ARG A 35 7.55 23.82 -15.09
N ILE A 36 6.88 23.20 -14.13
CA ILE A 36 6.02 23.91 -13.19
C ILE A 36 6.91 24.41 -12.07
N ALA A 37 7.00 25.73 -11.93
CA ALA A 37 7.69 26.32 -10.78
C ALA A 37 6.94 25.91 -9.50
N GLY A 38 7.62 25.22 -8.58
CA GLY A 38 6.96 24.76 -7.38
C GLY A 38 7.77 23.79 -6.54
N ARG A 39 7.11 23.32 -5.50
CA ARG A 39 7.58 22.29 -4.57
C ARG A 39 6.56 21.16 -4.67
N PHE A 40 7.01 19.94 -4.87
CA PHE A 40 6.13 18.81 -5.14
C PHE A 40 6.31 17.70 -4.12
N PHE A 41 5.20 17.06 -3.78
CA PHE A 41 5.17 15.87 -2.94
C PHE A 41 4.50 14.73 -3.69
N LEU A 42 5.09 13.54 -3.61
CA LEU A 42 4.52 12.31 -4.14
C LEU A 42 4.62 11.19 -3.09
N SER A 43 3.48 10.67 -2.64
CA SER A 43 3.41 9.42 -1.90
C SER A 43 3.08 8.27 -2.85
N ARG A 44 3.83 7.18 -2.72
CA ARG A 44 3.52 5.88 -3.34
C ARG A 44 3.95 4.77 -2.41
N PRO A 45 3.32 3.58 -2.47
CA PRO A 45 3.79 2.41 -1.73
C PRO A 45 5.25 2.08 -2.07
N ARG A 46 5.89 1.27 -1.22
CA ARG A 46 7.26 0.81 -1.44
C ARG A 46 7.38 0.10 -2.79
N ARG A 47 8.57 0.18 -3.42
CA ARG A 47 8.89 -0.54 -4.67
C ARG A 47 8.14 -0.10 -5.93
N PHE A 48 7.40 1.01 -5.89
CA PHE A 48 6.76 1.61 -7.07
C PHE A 48 7.69 2.40 -8.02
N GLY A 49 9.00 2.42 -7.75
CA GLY A 49 9.98 3.15 -8.58
C GLY A 49 10.19 4.61 -8.20
N LYS A 50 9.79 5.02 -6.98
CA LYS A 50 10.00 6.39 -6.46
C LYS A 50 11.47 6.82 -6.52
N SER A 51 12.37 6.01 -5.97
CA SER A 51 13.81 6.30 -5.92
C SER A 51 14.43 6.42 -7.31
N LEU A 52 14.06 5.54 -8.24
CA LEU A 52 14.48 5.63 -9.63
C LEU A 52 13.96 6.91 -10.30
N PHE A 53 12.74 7.35 -9.98
CA PHE A 53 12.20 8.61 -10.48
C PHE A 53 12.93 9.82 -9.89
N VAL A 54 13.23 9.82 -8.59
CA VAL A 54 14.07 10.84 -7.93
C VAL A 54 15.44 10.92 -8.59
N ASP A 55 16.06 9.77 -8.85
CA ASP A 55 17.35 9.70 -9.53
C ASP A 55 17.26 10.21 -10.97
N THR A 56 16.19 9.85 -11.70
CA THR A 56 15.90 10.39 -13.03
C THR A 56 15.83 11.92 -13.01
N LEU A 57 15.14 12.52 -12.02
CA LEU A 57 15.10 13.98 -11.86
C LEU A 57 16.48 14.57 -11.59
N LYS A 58 17.28 13.94 -10.71
CA LYS A 58 18.68 14.36 -10.44
C LYS A 58 19.47 14.41 -11.75
N GLU A 59 19.46 13.32 -12.53
CA GLU A 59 20.24 13.20 -13.76
C GLU A 59 19.80 14.22 -14.83
N ILE A 60 18.49 14.55 -14.90
CA ILE A 60 17.97 15.62 -15.78
C ILE A 60 18.56 16.98 -15.36
N PHE A 61 18.46 17.33 -14.08
CA PHE A 61 18.89 18.64 -13.58
C PHE A 61 20.41 18.82 -13.57
N GLU A 62 21.19 17.75 -13.36
CA GLU A 62 22.66 17.79 -13.47
C GLU A 62 23.14 17.84 -14.93
N GLY A 63 22.24 17.64 -15.91
CA GLY A 63 22.51 17.77 -17.34
C GLY A 63 23.28 16.58 -17.92
N ASN A 64 23.00 15.37 -17.44
CA ASN A 64 23.67 14.14 -17.89
C ASN A 64 23.06 13.58 -19.18
N GLU A 65 23.16 14.36 -20.26
CA GLU A 65 22.53 14.17 -21.59
C GLU A 65 22.56 12.73 -22.11
N LYS A 66 23.73 12.07 -22.06
CA LYS A 66 23.93 10.72 -22.60
C LYS A 66 22.97 9.68 -22.02
N LEU A 67 22.55 9.85 -20.76
CA LEU A 67 21.64 8.91 -20.11
C LEU A 67 20.25 8.94 -20.75
N PHE A 68 19.89 10.04 -21.40
CA PHE A 68 18.56 10.30 -21.93
C PHE A 68 18.43 10.06 -23.43
N GLU A 69 19.49 9.65 -24.12
CA GLU A 69 19.43 9.31 -25.55
C GLU A 69 18.32 8.29 -25.84
N GLY A 70 17.42 8.63 -26.76
CA GLY A 70 16.27 7.80 -27.13
C GLY A 70 15.05 7.88 -26.18
N LEU A 71 15.13 8.67 -25.10
CA LEU A 71 13.99 8.93 -24.21
C LEU A 71 13.25 10.21 -24.63
N TYR A 72 11.99 10.34 -24.21
CA TYR A 72 11.11 11.44 -24.57
C TYR A 72 11.69 12.82 -24.25
N ILE A 73 12.42 12.98 -23.14
CA ILE A 73 12.96 14.29 -22.74
C ILE A 73 14.19 14.74 -23.55
N TYR A 74 14.84 13.83 -24.28
CA TYR A 74 16.14 14.06 -24.92
C TYR A 74 16.19 15.35 -25.77
N ASP A 75 15.20 15.58 -26.62
CA ASP A 75 15.10 16.71 -27.53
C ASP A 75 14.33 17.91 -26.95
N LYS A 76 13.89 17.82 -25.69
CA LYS A 76 13.01 18.80 -25.04
C LYS A 76 13.66 19.57 -23.90
N TRP A 77 14.84 19.14 -23.46
CA TRP A 77 15.60 19.73 -22.36
C TRP A 77 16.88 20.41 -22.85
N GLU A 78 17.22 21.54 -22.22
CA GLU A 78 18.44 22.28 -22.53
C GLU A 78 19.62 21.72 -21.72
N TRP A 79 20.31 20.72 -22.26
CA TRP A 79 21.39 19.99 -21.56
C TRP A 79 22.61 20.84 -21.20
N SER A 80 22.82 21.97 -21.88
CA SER A 80 23.86 22.94 -21.50
C SER A 80 23.59 23.62 -20.16
N ARG A 81 22.33 23.64 -19.72
CA ARG A 81 21.91 24.24 -18.45
C ARG A 81 21.96 23.20 -17.33
N LYS A 82 22.86 23.41 -16.38
CA LYS A 82 23.09 22.49 -15.24
C LYS A 82 22.74 23.16 -13.93
N PHE A 83 22.02 22.45 -13.08
CA PHE A 83 21.61 22.94 -11.79
C PHE A 83 22.38 22.20 -10.68
N PRO A 84 22.79 22.90 -9.61
CA PRO A 84 23.26 22.23 -8.41
C PRO A 84 22.09 21.47 -7.77
N VAL A 85 22.24 20.16 -7.62
CA VAL A 85 21.24 19.29 -7.00
C VAL A 85 21.72 18.92 -5.60
N ILE A 86 20.86 19.01 -4.59
CA ILE A 86 21.05 18.43 -3.25
C ILE A 86 20.11 17.23 -3.15
N LYS A 87 20.65 16.03 -2.97
CA LYS A 87 19.87 14.79 -2.81
C LYS A 87 19.99 14.32 -1.37
N ILE A 88 18.85 14.22 -0.68
CA ILE A 88 18.73 13.74 0.70
C ILE A 88 17.98 12.41 0.65
N ASP A 89 18.57 11.37 1.23
CA ASP A 89 18.00 10.03 1.24
C ASP A 89 18.14 9.43 2.64
N PHE A 90 17.01 9.09 3.26
CA PHE A 90 16.96 8.49 4.59
C PHE A 90 16.90 6.96 4.56
N ALA A 91 16.94 6.30 3.39
CA ALA A 91 16.81 4.85 3.24
C ALA A 91 17.76 4.02 4.11
N ASP A 92 18.95 4.56 4.39
CA ASP A 92 20.04 3.87 5.07
C ASP A 92 20.00 4.00 6.60
N GLY A 93 20.01 2.84 7.28
CA GLY A 93 19.95 2.70 8.73
C GLY A 93 18.54 2.74 9.32
N VAL A 94 18.44 2.37 10.60
CA VAL A 94 17.25 2.53 11.43
C VAL A 94 17.61 3.46 12.57
N LEU A 95 17.03 4.66 12.57
CA LEU A 95 17.32 5.71 13.55
C LEU A 95 16.44 5.52 14.78
N LYS A 96 17.03 5.47 15.97
CA LYS A 96 16.32 5.07 17.21
C LYS A 96 15.98 6.24 18.12
N ASN A 97 16.59 7.40 17.94
CA ASN A 97 16.39 8.59 18.76
C ASN A 97 16.74 9.87 17.99
N ARG A 98 16.47 11.01 18.63
CA ARG A 98 16.66 12.32 18.00
C ARG A 98 18.13 12.62 17.69
N GLU A 99 19.06 12.17 18.52
CA GLU A 99 20.49 12.38 18.36
C GLU A 99 21.01 11.69 17.10
N GLU A 100 20.65 10.42 16.88
CA GLU A 100 21.02 9.66 15.67
C GLU A 100 20.46 10.31 14.39
N LEU A 101 19.22 10.85 14.44
CA LEU A 101 18.66 11.61 13.32
C LEU A 101 19.47 12.87 13.02
N ASP A 102 19.79 13.63 14.05
CA ASP A 102 20.56 14.87 13.94
C ASP A 102 21.97 14.61 13.39
N GLU A 103 22.61 13.50 13.76
CA GLU A 103 23.89 13.04 13.20
C GLU A 103 23.74 12.65 11.72
N LYS A 104 22.76 11.80 11.39
CA LYS A 104 22.50 11.40 10.00
C LYS A 104 22.25 12.58 9.08
N ILE A 105 21.49 13.59 9.54
CA ILE A 105 21.25 14.81 8.76
C ILE A 105 22.56 15.57 8.52
N ARG A 106 23.44 15.68 9.51
CA ARG A 106 24.74 16.35 9.33
C ARG A 106 25.61 15.61 8.33
N ASP A 107 25.62 14.28 8.34
CA ASP A 107 26.36 13.47 7.37
C ASP A 107 25.82 13.66 5.94
N LEU A 108 24.50 13.64 5.78
CA LEU A 108 23.84 13.88 4.48
C LEU A 108 24.17 15.27 3.94
N LEU A 109 24.17 16.29 4.80
CA LEU A 109 24.54 17.65 4.44
C LEU A 109 26.03 17.76 4.11
N TRP A 110 26.90 17.12 4.89
CA TRP A 110 28.34 17.12 4.62
C TRP A 110 28.65 16.48 3.26
N ASN A 111 28.08 15.30 2.96
CA ASN A 111 28.26 14.62 1.67
C ASN A 111 27.81 15.48 0.49
N ASN A 112 26.68 16.18 0.62
CA ASN A 112 26.20 17.09 -0.44
C ASN A 112 27.07 18.34 -0.56
N GLY A 113 27.49 18.92 0.57
CA GLY A 113 28.39 20.07 0.59
C GLY A 113 29.72 19.75 -0.08
N ASP A 114 30.35 18.63 0.30
CA ASP A 114 31.62 18.17 -0.28
C ASP A 114 31.51 17.94 -1.79
N ARG A 115 30.48 17.20 -2.23
CA ARG A 115 30.23 16.96 -3.67
C ARG A 115 30.02 18.24 -4.47
N LEU A 116 29.35 19.24 -3.88
CA LEU A 116 29.13 20.53 -4.52
C LEU A 116 30.30 21.50 -4.35
N GLY A 117 31.28 21.20 -3.50
CA GLY A 117 32.40 22.10 -3.17
C GLY A 117 32.02 23.25 -2.23
N VAL A 118 30.94 23.09 -1.46
CA VAL A 118 30.36 24.13 -0.59
C VAL A 118 30.49 23.72 0.89
N GLY A 119 31.16 24.56 1.68
CA GLY A 119 31.28 24.39 3.13
C GLY A 119 30.26 25.19 3.93
N SER A 120 30.16 24.89 5.23
CA SER A 120 29.37 25.67 6.20
C SER A 120 30.24 26.10 7.38
N LYS A 121 30.02 27.33 7.84
CA LYS A 121 30.56 27.91 9.09
C LYS A 121 29.56 27.79 10.25
N LYS A 122 28.28 27.55 9.96
CA LYS A 122 27.26 27.31 11.00
C LYS A 122 27.40 25.91 11.57
N LYS A 123 26.90 25.74 12.81
CA LYS A 123 26.88 24.46 13.54
C LYS A 123 25.48 23.84 13.65
N SER A 124 24.43 24.66 13.58
CA SER A 124 23.06 24.15 13.59
C SER A 124 22.73 23.50 12.24
N ILE A 125 21.95 22.41 12.25
CA ILE A 125 21.49 21.72 11.03
C ILE A 125 20.83 22.70 10.05
N SER A 126 19.94 23.55 10.55
CA SER A 126 19.25 24.54 9.73
C SER A 126 20.20 25.58 9.12
N GLY A 127 21.23 25.98 9.87
CA GLY A 127 22.26 26.89 9.40
C GLY A 127 23.16 26.26 8.34
N ILE A 128 23.58 25.01 8.57
CA ILE A 128 24.41 24.25 7.63
C ILE A 128 23.66 24.07 6.31
N PHE A 129 22.40 23.63 6.36
CA PHE A 129 21.61 23.42 5.16
C PHE A 129 21.38 24.71 4.38
N GLY A 130 21.10 25.81 5.09
CA GLY A 130 20.94 27.13 4.46
C GLY A 130 22.22 27.62 3.78
N GLU A 131 23.40 27.44 4.40
CA GLU A 131 24.68 27.82 3.79
C GLU A 131 25.05 26.94 2.60
N ILE A 132 24.74 25.64 2.63
CA ILE A 132 24.94 24.76 1.46
C ILE A 132 24.06 25.21 0.29
N ILE A 133 22.77 25.51 0.52
CA ILE A 133 21.88 25.99 -0.54
C ILE A 133 22.38 27.33 -1.11
N ALA A 134 22.66 28.32 -0.25
CA ALA A 134 23.11 29.63 -0.69
C ALA A 134 24.47 29.57 -1.41
N GLY A 135 25.42 28.81 -0.87
CA GLY A 135 26.75 28.64 -1.47
C GLY A 135 26.70 27.88 -2.79
N ALA A 136 25.84 26.86 -2.92
CA ALA A 136 25.66 26.15 -4.19
C ALA A 136 25.06 27.07 -5.26
N ARG A 137 24.09 27.93 -4.89
CA ARG A 137 23.55 28.95 -5.80
C ARG A 137 24.65 29.92 -6.27
N GLU A 138 25.48 30.40 -5.36
CA GLU A 138 26.57 31.34 -5.66
C GLU A 138 27.63 30.70 -6.56
N GLN A 139 28.07 29.48 -6.25
CA GLN A 139 29.13 28.78 -6.97
C GLN A 139 28.73 28.37 -8.40
N PHE A 140 27.49 27.90 -8.59
CA PHE A 140 27.04 27.40 -9.90
C PHE A 140 26.31 28.45 -10.73
N GLY A 141 25.91 29.59 -10.14
CA GLY A 141 25.14 30.62 -10.82
C GLY A 141 23.71 30.20 -11.20
N GLU A 142 23.26 29.01 -10.77
CA GLU A 142 21.94 28.41 -11.03
C GLU A 142 21.21 28.10 -9.71
N ARG A 143 19.87 28.18 -9.72
CA ARG A 143 19.06 27.94 -8.52
C ARG A 143 19.12 26.46 -8.14
N VAL A 144 19.10 26.18 -6.84
CA VAL A 144 19.34 24.84 -6.29
C VAL A 144 18.10 23.97 -6.42
N VAL A 145 18.30 22.73 -6.83
CA VAL A 145 17.28 21.69 -6.82
C VAL A 145 17.45 20.86 -5.56
N VAL A 146 16.38 20.65 -4.79
CA VAL A 146 16.40 19.78 -3.60
C VAL A 146 15.50 18.59 -3.83
N LEU A 147 16.07 17.39 -3.78
CA LEU A 147 15.36 16.13 -3.92
C LEU A 147 15.47 15.34 -2.61
N VAL A 148 14.34 14.90 -2.08
CA VAL A 148 14.26 14.15 -0.82
C VAL A 148 13.56 12.83 -1.07
N ASP A 149 14.26 11.73 -0.83
CA ASP A 149 13.73 10.37 -0.89
C ASP A 149 13.57 9.79 0.52
N GLU A 150 12.59 8.90 0.67
CA GLU A 150 12.23 8.25 1.94
C GLU A 150 12.10 9.24 3.12
N TYR A 151 11.49 10.42 2.86
CA TYR A 151 11.43 11.55 3.80
C TYR A 151 10.79 11.21 5.16
N ASP A 152 9.95 10.18 5.18
CA ASP A 152 9.10 9.68 6.26
C ASP A 152 9.70 8.49 6.99
N LYS A 153 10.71 7.83 6.43
CA LYS A 153 11.27 6.59 6.96
C LYS A 153 11.72 6.70 8.43
N PRO A 154 12.39 7.79 8.89
CA PRO A 154 12.75 7.91 10.32
C PRO A 154 11.54 7.88 11.26
N ILE A 155 10.38 8.35 10.80
CA ILE A 155 9.13 8.32 11.57
C ILE A 155 8.50 6.92 11.48
N LEU A 156 8.44 6.33 10.29
CA LEU A 156 7.83 5.02 10.06
C LEU A 156 8.56 3.88 10.77
N ASP A 157 9.89 3.92 10.82
CA ASP A 157 10.69 2.93 11.54
C ASP A 157 10.41 2.92 13.06
N ASN A 158 9.85 4.02 13.58
CA ASN A 158 9.52 4.20 14.99
C ASN A 158 8.01 4.26 15.25
N ILE A 159 7.18 3.85 14.29
CA ILE A 159 5.71 4.03 14.37
C ILE A 159 5.07 3.25 15.54
N ASP A 160 5.67 2.14 15.96
CA ASP A 160 5.29 1.39 17.17
C ASP A 160 5.61 2.16 18.48
N ASN A 161 6.40 3.23 18.43
CA ASN A 161 6.74 4.11 19.56
C ASN A 161 6.36 5.58 19.26
N PRO A 162 5.12 5.99 19.57
CA PRO A 162 4.62 7.32 19.22
C PRO A 162 5.46 8.49 19.72
N ASN A 163 6.12 8.36 20.88
CA ASN A 163 6.96 9.43 21.44
C ASN A 163 8.21 9.64 20.59
N ILE A 164 8.91 8.56 20.23
CA ILE A 164 10.11 8.64 19.37
C ILE A 164 9.69 9.12 17.97
N ALA A 165 8.62 8.57 17.41
CA ALA A 165 8.11 9.02 16.10
C ALA A 165 7.76 10.52 16.09
N ALA A 166 7.19 11.05 17.17
CA ALA A 166 6.91 12.49 17.32
C ALA A 166 8.21 13.32 17.41
N GLU A 167 9.23 12.87 18.14
CA GLU A 167 10.54 13.55 18.20
C GLU A 167 11.27 13.56 16.85
N MET A 168 11.21 12.45 16.11
CA MET A 168 11.72 12.34 14.73
C MET A 168 11.01 13.33 13.82
N ARG A 169 9.68 13.40 13.91
CA ARG A 169 8.84 14.33 13.14
C ARG A 169 9.22 15.79 13.39
N GLU A 170 9.41 16.19 14.64
CA GLU A 170 9.84 17.56 14.97
C GLU A 170 11.27 17.86 14.47
N GLY A 171 12.15 16.86 14.44
CA GLY A 171 13.50 17.01 13.87
C GLY A 171 13.50 17.24 12.37
N LEU A 172 12.76 16.40 11.65
CA LEU A 172 12.57 16.54 10.22
C LEU A 172 11.88 17.86 9.87
N LYS A 173 10.86 18.27 10.64
CA LYS A 173 10.21 19.59 10.46
C LYS A 173 11.20 20.74 10.57
N ASN A 174 12.09 20.73 11.58
CA ASN A 174 13.12 21.76 11.73
C ASN A 174 14.07 21.76 10.52
N PHE A 175 14.51 20.59 10.07
CA PHE A 175 15.38 20.45 8.90
C PHE A 175 14.73 21.02 7.63
N TYR A 176 13.49 20.65 7.35
CA TYR A 176 12.78 21.07 6.14
C TYR A 176 12.33 22.53 6.16
N SER A 177 12.18 23.15 7.33
CA SER A 177 11.78 24.56 7.46
C SER A 177 12.70 25.54 6.72
N VAL A 178 13.97 25.16 6.51
CA VAL A 178 14.98 25.94 5.77
C VAL A 178 14.56 26.20 4.33
N LEU A 179 13.81 25.29 3.70
CA LEU A 179 13.37 25.42 2.31
C LEU A 179 12.46 26.64 2.08
N LYS A 180 11.79 27.10 3.13
CA LYS A 180 10.95 28.31 3.09
C LYS A 180 11.79 29.58 3.11
N SER A 181 12.83 29.64 3.95
CA SER A 181 13.70 30.82 4.03
C SER A 181 14.65 30.94 2.82
N GLN A 182 14.92 29.82 2.14
CA GLN A 182 15.76 29.74 0.96
C GLN A 182 14.99 29.84 -0.38
N ASP A 183 13.72 30.27 -0.37
CA ASP A 183 12.86 30.31 -1.57
C ASP A 183 13.52 30.97 -2.79
N ALA A 184 14.20 32.10 -2.61
CA ALA A 184 14.89 32.81 -3.68
C ALA A 184 16.06 32.02 -4.31
N ASN A 185 16.64 31.08 -3.57
CA ASN A 185 17.76 30.25 -3.99
C ASN A 185 17.33 28.92 -4.60
N LEU A 186 16.05 28.54 -4.50
CA LEU A 186 15.52 27.25 -4.94
C LEU A 186 14.92 27.32 -6.35
N GLN A 187 15.26 26.32 -7.16
CA GLN A 187 14.68 26.11 -8.50
C GLN A 187 13.47 25.19 -8.42
N PHE A 188 13.63 24.09 -7.68
CA PHE A 188 12.68 22.98 -7.64
C PHE A 188 12.89 22.18 -6.37
N VAL A 189 11.79 21.73 -5.76
CA VAL A 189 11.83 20.81 -4.61
C VAL A 189 10.93 19.63 -4.91
N PHE A 190 11.43 18.42 -4.72
CA PHE A 190 10.62 17.21 -4.79
C PHE A 190 10.87 16.33 -3.58
N MET A 191 9.80 15.89 -2.95
CA MET A 191 9.84 15.02 -1.78
C MET A 191 8.98 13.79 -2.04
N THR A 192 9.48 12.62 -1.68
CA THR A 192 8.74 11.37 -1.84
C THR A 192 8.97 10.40 -0.68
N GLY A 193 8.01 9.51 -0.49
CA GLY A 193 7.95 8.56 0.61
C GLY A 193 6.73 7.64 0.49
N VAL A 194 6.45 6.89 1.54
CA VAL A 194 5.29 5.98 1.62
C VAL A 194 4.08 6.71 2.18
N THR A 195 4.22 7.30 3.36
CA THR A 195 3.19 7.95 4.12
C THR A 195 3.12 9.43 3.82
N LYS A 196 1.91 10.00 3.90
CA LYS A 196 1.68 11.46 3.84
C LYS A 196 1.32 11.98 5.22
N PHE A 197 2.31 12.49 5.96
CA PHE A 197 2.05 13.16 7.22
C PHE A 197 1.22 14.42 7.02
N SER A 198 0.28 14.68 7.93
CA SER A 198 -0.67 15.80 7.79
C SER A 198 0.07 17.13 7.55
N LYS A 199 -0.48 18.02 6.72
CA LYS A 199 0.14 19.32 6.38
C LYS A 199 0.44 20.20 7.60
N VAL A 200 -0.29 20.00 8.70
CA VAL A 200 -0.08 20.73 9.97
C VAL A 200 1.20 20.27 10.68
N SER A 201 1.59 19.00 10.49
CA SER A 201 2.64 18.35 11.29
C SER A 201 4.05 18.60 10.75
N LEU A 202 4.36 18.17 9.52
CA LEU A 202 5.72 18.24 8.92
C LEU A 202 5.84 19.32 7.85
N PHE A 203 4.78 19.52 7.06
CA PHE A 203 4.80 20.45 5.91
C PHE A 203 4.42 21.89 6.26
N SER A 204 4.01 22.19 7.50
CA SER A 204 3.72 23.56 7.94
C SER A 204 4.95 24.47 7.91
N GLY A 205 6.16 23.88 7.98
CA GLY A 205 7.43 24.59 7.77
C GLY A 205 7.73 24.91 6.30
N ILE A 206 7.11 24.19 5.34
CA ILE A 206 7.29 24.35 3.90
C ILE A 206 5.98 24.90 3.32
N ASN A 207 5.78 26.22 3.42
CA ASN A 207 4.65 26.85 2.72
C ASN A 207 4.76 26.49 1.21
N GLN A 208 3.71 25.88 0.63
CA GLN A 208 3.53 25.62 -0.81
C GLN A 208 4.01 24.28 -1.41
N LEU A 209 4.03 23.17 -0.64
CA LEU A 209 4.12 21.84 -1.28
C LEU A 209 2.80 21.49 -2.00
N THR A 210 2.90 21.28 -3.31
CA THR A 210 1.83 20.76 -4.16
C THR A 210 1.88 19.24 -4.13
N ASP A 211 0.82 18.63 -3.61
CA ASP A 211 0.71 17.18 -3.60
C ASP A 211 0.19 16.68 -4.95
N ILE A 212 0.96 15.81 -5.59
CA ILE A 212 0.61 15.18 -6.87
C ILE A 212 0.22 13.71 -6.72
N THR A 213 0.09 13.21 -5.50
CA THR A 213 -0.22 11.79 -5.18
C THR A 213 -1.48 11.32 -5.89
N ILE A 214 -2.57 12.07 -5.78
CA ILE A 214 -3.88 11.78 -6.41
C ILE A 214 -4.15 12.69 -7.61
N SER A 215 -3.09 13.20 -8.25
CA SER A 215 -3.23 13.98 -9.47
C SER A 215 -3.41 13.04 -10.65
N GLU A 216 -4.53 13.15 -11.36
CA GLU A 216 -4.80 12.38 -12.59
C GLU A 216 -3.64 12.49 -13.60
N ALA A 217 -3.08 13.70 -13.76
CA ALA A 217 -1.97 13.98 -14.68
C ALA A 217 -0.67 13.23 -14.34
N TYR A 218 -0.50 12.79 -13.09
CA TYR A 218 0.70 12.11 -12.59
C TYR A 218 0.40 10.72 -12.01
N SER A 219 -0.79 10.16 -12.25
CA SER A 219 -1.20 8.87 -11.66
C SER A 219 -0.18 7.76 -11.96
N SER A 220 0.28 7.65 -13.22
CA SER A 220 1.24 6.64 -13.70
C SER A 220 2.71 7.07 -13.67
N ILE A 221 3.05 8.14 -12.92
CA ILE A 221 4.44 8.61 -12.75
C ILE A 221 5.35 7.55 -12.11
N CYS A 222 4.74 6.67 -11.32
CA CYS A 222 5.32 5.48 -10.74
C CYS A 222 4.42 4.28 -11.07
N GLY A 223 4.99 3.09 -11.13
CA GLY A 223 4.30 1.90 -11.65
C GLY A 223 4.38 1.76 -13.17
N TYR A 224 4.02 0.58 -13.66
CA TYR A 224 3.97 0.27 -15.09
C TYR A 224 2.51 0.14 -15.54
N THR A 225 2.10 0.82 -16.60
CA THR A 225 0.81 0.53 -17.25
C THR A 225 0.91 -0.76 -18.05
N GLU A 226 -0.22 -1.32 -18.50
CA GLU A 226 -0.16 -2.48 -19.41
C GLU A 226 0.54 -2.11 -20.75
N THR A 227 0.39 -0.86 -21.20
CA THR A 227 1.11 -0.32 -22.36
C THR A 227 2.62 -0.32 -22.12
N ASP A 228 3.10 0.16 -20.96
CA ASP A 228 4.51 0.13 -20.59
C ASP A 228 5.07 -1.31 -20.66
N LEU A 229 4.31 -2.29 -20.16
CA LEU A 229 4.72 -3.70 -20.18
C LEU A 229 4.82 -4.25 -21.61
N ARG A 230 3.85 -3.95 -22.46
CA ARG A 230 3.84 -4.41 -23.86
C ARG A 230 4.99 -3.80 -24.67
N GLU A 231 5.30 -2.52 -24.44
CA GLU A 231 6.32 -1.80 -25.20
C GLU A 231 7.74 -2.07 -24.70
N SER A 232 7.95 -2.09 -23.37
CA SER A 232 9.29 -2.19 -22.77
C SER A 232 9.68 -3.62 -22.40
N PHE A 233 8.71 -4.48 -22.08
CA PHE A 233 8.93 -5.86 -21.64
C PHE A 233 8.34 -6.89 -22.61
N GLY A 234 7.94 -6.50 -23.82
CA GLY A 234 7.26 -7.37 -24.79
C GLY A 234 7.98 -8.70 -25.03
N ASP A 235 9.30 -8.66 -25.27
CA ASP A 235 10.11 -9.86 -25.48
C ASP A 235 10.27 -10.70 -24.20
N HIS A 236 10.25 -10.07 -23.02
CA HIS A 236 10.33 -10.76 -21.73
C HIS A 236 9.03 -11.46 -21.34
N LEU A 237 7.90 -10.97 -21.85
CA LEU A 237 6.55 -11.43 -21.56
C LEU A 237 5.97 -12.28 -22.71
N GLU A 238 6.82 -12.80 -23.59
CA GLU A 238 6.39 -13.67 -24.69
C GLU A 238 5.65 -14.91 -24.15
N GLY A 239 4.40 -15.10 -24.59
CA GLY A 239 3.57 -16.23 -24.16
C GLY A 239 2.90 -16.06 -22.79
N VAL A 240 2.98 -14.87 -22.16
CA VAL A 240 2.26 -14.61 -20.91
C VAL A 240 0.75 -14.65 -21.10
N ASP A 241 0.03 -15.22 -20.13
CA ASP A 241 -1.40 -15.03 -19.98
C ASP A 241 -1.66 -13.63 -19.41
N TRP A 242 -2.07 -12.70 -20.27
CA TRP A 242 -2.34 -11.31 -19.89
C TRP A 242 -3.52 -11.16 -18.93
N ASP A 243 -4.51 -12.05 -18.99
CA ASP A 243 -5.66 -11.97 -18.10
C ASP A 243 -5.27 -12.46 -16.70
N ALA A 244 -4.49 -13.53 -16.61
CA ALA A 244 -3.92 -13.98 -15.35
C ALA A 244 -2.93 -12.94 -14.78
N LEU A 245 -2.05 -12.34 -15.60
CA LEU A 245 -1.14 -11.28 -15.16
C LEU A 245 -1.90 -10.08 -14.60
N ARG A 246 -2.97 -9.67 -15.27
CA ARG A 246 -3.82 -8.57 -14.82
C ARG A 246 -4.49 -8.90 -13.49
N HIS A 247 -5.05 -10.10 -13.37
CA HIS A 247 -5.71 -10.54 -12.15
C HIS A 247 -4.77 -10.63 -10.94
N TRP A 248 -3.54 -11.12 -11.15
CA TRP A 248 -2.55 -11.28 -10.10
C TRP A 248 -1.92 -9.96 -9.66
N TYR A 249 -1.51 -9.11 -10.60
CA TYR A 249 -0.57 -8.02 -10.31
C TYR A 249 -1.06 -6.61 -10.70
N ASN A 250 -2.13 -6.46 -11.50
CA ASN A 250 -2.65 -5.14 -11.89
C ASN A 250 -3.76 -4.69 -10.95
N GLY A 251 -3.86 -3.37 -10.72
CA GLY A 251 -5.05 -2.79 -10.12
C GLY A 251 -4.83 -1.48 -9.39
N TYR A 252 -3.58 -1.04 -9.23
CA TYR A 252 -3.27 0.21 -8.55
C TYR A 252 -3.69 1.43 -9.36
N ASN A 253 -4.35 2.38 -8.72
CA ASN A 253 -4.84 3.61 -9.31
C ASN A 253 -4.78 4.77 -8.31
N TRP A 254 -4.37 5.94 -8.78
CA TRP A 254 -4.38 7.21 -8.04
C TRP A 254 -5.17 8.30 -8.76
N THR A 255 -6.38 7.97 -9.20
CA THR A 255 -7.31 8.77 -10.04
C THR A 255 -6.99 8.84 -11.54
N GLY A 256 -6.04 8.05 -12.03
CA GLY A 256 -5.73 7.97 -13.46
C GLY A 256 -6.75 7.13 -14.24
N SER A 257 -6.79 7.31 -15.56
CA SER A 257 -7.61 6.50 -16.47
C SER A 257 -7.12 5.06 -16.62
N GLU A 258 -5.83 4.81 -16.39
CA GLU A 258 -5.21 3.48 -16.43
C GLU A 258 -4.70 3.08 -15.05
N THR A 259 -4.89 1.80 -14.71
CA THR A 259 -4.24 1.20 -13.55
C THR A 259 -2.80 0.82 -13.87
N VAL A 260 -1.98 0.67 -12.84
CA VAL A 260 -0.59 0.26 -12.96
C VAL A 260 -0.31 -1.00 -12.17
N TYR A 261 0.70 -1.72 -12.64
CA TYR A 261 1.37 -2.83 -11.97
C TYR A 261 2.47 -2.29 -11.06
N ASN A 262 2.73 -3.00 -9.96
CA ASN A 262 3.93 -2.77 -9.16
C ASN A 262 5.18 -3.21 -9.97
N PRO A 263 6.14 -2.30 -10.22
CA PRO A 263 7.34 -2.60 -11.00
C PRO A 263 8.12 -3.80 -10.48
N TYR A 264 8.29 -3.89 -9.16
CA TYR A 264 9.14 -4.91 -8.57
C TYR A 264 8.52 -6.31 -8.68
N ASP A 265 7.20 -6.40 -8.52
CA ASP A 265 6.47 -7.67 -8.64
C ASP A 265 6.54 -8.19 -10.08
N ILE A 266 6.41 -7.31 -11.08
CA ILE A 266 6.60 -7.66 -12.50
C ILE A 266 8.04 -8.12 -12.79
N LEU A 267 9.04 -7.40 -12.29
CA LEU A 267 10.43 -7.77 -12.50
C LEU A 267 10.74 -9.14 -11.87
N LEU A 268 10.21 -9.43 -10.68
CA LEU A 268 10.34 -10.74 -10.04
C LEU A 268 9.62 -11.83 -10.82
N PHE A 269 8.37 -11.58 -11.22
CA PHE A 269 7.58 -12.49 -12.05
C PHE A 269 8.33 -12.91 -13.31
N ILE A 270 8.89 -11.95 -14.06
CA ILE A 270 9.69 -12.25 -15.26
C ILE A 270 10.95 -13.03 -14.88
N SER A 271 11.71 -12.57 -13.87
CA SER A 271 12.99 -13.19 -13.50
C SER A 271 12.87 -14.64 -13.05
N GLU A 272 11.70 -15.05 -12.57
CA GLU A 272 11.43 -16.39 -12.11
C GLU A 272 10.66 -17.26 -13.11
N GLY A 273 10.65 -16.85 -14.38
CA GLY A 273 10.07 -17.63 -15.46
C GLY A 273 8.55 -17.56 -15.51
N MET A 274 7.97 -16.38 -15.26
CA MET A 274 6.55 -16.07 -15.39
C MET A 274 5.65 -16.98 -14.53
N ARG A 275 6.08 -17.28 -13.30
CA ARG A 275 5.31 -18.08 -12.34
C ARG A 275 4.34 -17.20 -11.57
N PHE A 276 3.05 -17.46 -11.70
CA PHE A 276 2.03 -16.80 -10.88
C PHE A 276 2.15 -17.24 -9.43
N ARG A 277 2.58 -16.32 -8.58
CA ARG A 277 2.70 -16.50 -7.13
C ARG A 277 2.75 -15.14 -6.43
N ASN A 278 2.76 -15.19 -5.10
CA ASN A 278 2.93 -14.00 -4.28
C ASN A 278 4.41 -13.54 -4.27
N TYR A 279 4.65 -12.35 -4.79
CA TYR A 279 5.89 -11.56 -4.76
C TYR A 279 5.79 -10.35 -3.81
N TRP A 280 4.59 -10.03 -3.35
CA TRP A 280 4.32 -8.96 -2.41
C TRP A 280 5.18 -9.10 -1.16
N PHE A 281 5.83 -8.00 -0.85
CA PHE A 281 6.78 -7.93 0.23
C PHE A 281 6.63 -6.61 0.94
N GLU A 282 6.31 -6.69 2.23
CA GLU A 282 6.29 -5.54 3.09
C GLU A 282 7.22 -5.80 4.28
N THR A 283 8.36 -5.11 4.33
CA THR A 283 9.20 -5.05 5.52
C THR A 283 8.78 -3.90 6.42
N GLY A 284 8.50 -4.19 7.68
CA GLY A 284 8.40 -3.19 8.76
C GLY A 284 6.99 -2.69 9.10
N SER A 285 6.08 -2.58 8.15
CA SER A 285 4.71 -2.07 8.36
C SER A 285 3.59 -3.09 8.71
N PRO A 286 3.68 -4.40 8.37
CA PRO A 286 2.60 -5.36 8.59
C PRO A 286 2.14 -5.45 10.05
N THR A 287 3.10 -5.56 10.96
CA THR A 287 2.82 -5.85 12.36
C THR A 287 2.13 -4.68 13.05
N PHE A 288 2.58 -3.45 12.78
CA PHE A 288 1.94 -2.25 13.31
C PHE A 288 0.52 -2.08 12.76
N LEU A 289 0.34 -2.27 11.45
CA LEU A 289 -0.96 -2.19 10.80
C LEU A 289 -1.95 -3.14 11.43
N VAL A 290 -1.56 -4.41 11.56
CA VAL A 290 -2.37 -5.45 12.18
C VAL A 290 -2.74 -5.11 13.63
N LYS A 291 -1.78 -4.67 14.45
CA LYS A 291 -2.04 -4.24 15.83
C LYS A 291 -3.08 -3.12 15.86
N LEU A 292 -2.97 -2.15 14.95
CA LEU A 292 -3.89 -1.02 14.85
C LEU A 292 -5.32 -1.50 14.54
N PHE A 293 -5.50 -2.50 13.67
CA PHE A 293 -6.80 -3.11 13.38
C PHE A 293 -7.39 -3.81 14.62
N GLN A 294 -6.56 -4.56 15.35
CA GLN A 294 -6.96 -5.20 16.61
C GLN A 294 -7.36 -4.16 17.66
N THR A 295 -6.53 -3.15 17.91
CA THR A 295 -6.81 -2.09 18.90
C THR A 295 -8.09 -1.32 18.58
N ASN A 296 -8.35 -1.01 17.30
CA ASN A 296 -9.56 -0.29 16.88
C ASN A 296 -10.80 -1.19 16.74
N ARG A 297 -10.68 -2.49 16.99
CA ARG A 297 -11.75 -3.48 16.78
C ARG A 297 -12.40 -3.37 15.40
N TYR A 298 -11.56 -3.19 14.39
CA TYR A 298 -12.05 -2.95 13.03
C TYR A 298 -12.73 -4.20 12.49
N PHE A 299 -13.94 -4.03 11.95
CA PHE A 299 -14.69 -5.09 11.29
C PHE A 299 -14.13 -5.31 9.88
N LEU A 300 -13.33 -6.36 9.68
CA LEU A 300 -12.59 -6.60 8.42
C LEU A 300 -13.47 -6.64 7.17
N PRO A 301 -14.69 -7.20 7.19
CA PRO A 301 -15.66 -7.11 6.09
C PRO A 301 -15.88 -5.70 5.51
N ASN A 302 -15.73 -4.64 6.31
CA ASN A 302 -15.88 -3.27 5.82
C ASN A 302 -14.85 -2.88 4.75
N LEU A 303 -13.74 -3.62 4.63
CA LEU A 303 -12.69 -3.35 3.64
C LEU A 303 -13.15 -3.50 2.19
N GLU A 304 -14.22 -4.27 1.91
CA GLU A 304 -14.75 -4.46 0.55
C GLU A 304 -15.59 -3.28 0.05
N HIS A 305 -16.09 -2.42 0.95
CA HIS A 305 -17.02 -1.32 0.64
C HIS A 305 -16.61 0.01 1.28
N LEU A 306 -15.33 0.36 1.14
CA LEU A 306 -14.77 1.59 1.72
C LEU A 306 -15.04 2.82 0.85
N GLU A 307 -15.87 3.74 1.33
CA GLU A 307 -16.04 5.07 0.77
C GLU A 307 -15.49 6.13 1.74
N VAL A 308 -14.46 6.88 1.33
CA VAL A 308 -13.79 7.87 2.18
C VAL A 308 -13.73 9.26 1.53
N THR A 309 -13.59 10.29 2.36
CA THR A 309 -13.30 11.65 1.91
C THR A 309 -11.81 11.81 1.60
N GLU A 310 -11.46 12.85 0.85
CA GLU A 310 -10.06 13.25 0.63
C GLU A 310 -9.31 13.42 1.95
N GLU A 311 -9.93 14.08 2.93
CA GLU A 311 -9.37 14.30 4.27
C GLU A 311 -8.82 13.02 4.91
N ILE A 312 -9.53 11.89 4.81
CA ILE A 312 -9.08 10.61 5.37
C ILE A 312 -7.81 10.13 4.66
N LEU A 313 -7.72 10.25 3.34
CA LEU A 313 -6.52 9.85 2.59
C LEU A 313 -5.33 10.79 2.87
N GLU A 314 -5.59 12.04 3.25
CA GLU A 314 -4.57 13.05 3.58
C GLU A 314 -4.17 13.10 5.06
N SER A 315 -4.98 12.56 5.97
CA SER A 315 -4.79 12.69 7.42
C SER A 315 -3.94 11.57 7.99
N PHE A 316 -2.62 11.75 8.02
CA PHE A 316 -1.74 10.90 8.83
C PHE A 316 -1.18 11.68 10.03
N GLU A 317 -1.69 11.37 11.21
CA GLU A 317 -1.24 11.88 12.50
C GLU A 317 -0.65 10.72 13.29
N VAL A 318 0.60 10.85 13.75
CA VAL A 318 1.32 9.78 14.47
C VAL A 318 0.56 9.37 15.74
N GLU A 319 -0.09 10.34 16.36
CA GLU A 319 -0.83 10.20 17.61
C GLU A 319 -2.23 9.57 17.41
N LYS A 320 -2.78 9.61 16.19
CA LYS A 320 -4.11 9.07 15.86
C LYS A 320 -4.17 8.59 14.40
N ILE A 321 -3.58 7.43 14.17
CA ILE A 321 -3.50 6.85 12.82
C ILE A 321 -4.85 6.20 12.46
N ASN A 322 -5.43 6.62 11.33
CA ASN A 322 -6.59 5.95 10.76
C ASN A 322 -6.12 4.70 9.98
N PRO A 323 -6.66 3.49 10.28
CA PRO A 323 -6.24 2.25 9.61
C PRO A 323 -6.43 2.27 8.10
N VAL A 324 -7.47 2.93 7.60
CA VAL A 324 -7.76 3.03 6.15
C VAL A 324 -6.70 3.86 5.43
N THR A 325 -6.27 4.97 6.04
CA THR A 325 -5.20 5.82 5.52
C THR A 325 -3.90 5.03 5.41
N LEU A 326 -3.57 4.25 6.43
CA LEU A 326 -2.36 3.42 6.45
C LEU A 326 -2.41 2.36 5.36
N LEU A 327 -3.52 1.61 5.22
CA LEU A 327 -3.70 0.62 4.16
C LEU A 327 -3.54 1.23 2.76
N PHE A 328 -4.10 2.41 2.52
CA PHE A 328 -3.96 3.09 1.23
C PHE A 328 -2.50 3.49 0.95
N GLN A 329 -1.84 4.10 1.94
CA GLN A 329 -0.46 4.59 1.77
C GLN A 329 0.57 3.46 1.67
N SER A 330 0.33 2.32 2.34
CA SER A 330 1.20 1.14 2.24
C SER A 330 0.87 0.23 1.04
N GLY A 331 -0.19 0.52 0.28
CA GLY A 331 -0.53 -0.18 -0.96
C GLY A 331 -1.43 -1.40 -0.81
N TYR A 332 -2.08 -1.57 0.34
CA TYR A 332 -3.13 -2.58 0.52
C TYR A 332 -4.49 -2.17 -0.05
N LEU A 333 -4.73 -0.86 -0.16
CA LEU A 333 -5.90 -0.29 -0.80
C LEU A 333 -5.52 0.64 -1.95
N THR A 334 -6.42 0.73 -2.92
CA THR A 334 -6.29 1.61 -4.08
C THR A 334 -7.63 2.24 -4.45
N ILE A 335 -7.62 3.30 -5.27
CA ILE A 335 -8.85 4.00 -5.68
C ILE A 335 -9.53 3.18 -6.78
N GLU A 336 -10.76 2.72 -6.52
CA GLU A 336 -11.59 2.09 -7.55
C GLU A 336 -12.25 3.14 -8.43
N ARG A 337 -12.88 4.14 -7.80
CA ARG A 337 -13.58 5.23 -8.48
C ARG A 337 -13.67 6.45 -7.58
N THR A 338 -13.83 7.61 -8.19
CA THR A 338 -14.15 8.86 -7.49
C THR A 338 -15.58 9.29 -7.80
N PHE A 339 -16.21 10.01 -6.88
CA PHE A 339 -17.57 10.52 -7.06
C PHE A 339 -17.82 11.70 -6.13
N THR A 340 -18.90 12.46 -6.39
CA THR A 340 -19.32 13.56 -5.52
C THR A 340 -20.50 13.14 -4.68
N ARG A 341 -20.42 13.32 -3.36
CA ARG A 341 -21.56 13.14 -2.44
C ARG A 341 -21.61 14.33 -1.48
N ARG A 342 -22.79 14.97 -1.37
CA ARG A 342 -22.99 16.16 -0.52
C ARG A 342 -21.96 17.28 -0.81
N GLN A 343 -21.66 17.53 -2.09
CA GLN A 343 -20.65 18.49 -2.54
C GLN A 343 -19.23 18.23 -2.03
N ARG A 344 -18.93 16.99 -1.60
CA ARG A 344 -17.58 16.55 -1.23
C ARG A 344 -17.07 15.56 -2.27
N TYR A 345 -15.77 15.66 -2.56
CA TYR A 345 -15.07 14.68 -3.37
C TYR A 345 -14.82 13.42 -2.53
N MET A 346 -15.27 12.29 -3.05
CA MET A 346 -15.25 10.98 -2.38
C MET A 346 -14.48 9.97 -3.21
N PHE A 347 -13.91 8.99 -2.51
CA PHE A 347 -13.14 7.90 -3.09
C PHE A 347 -13.75 6.58 -2.63
N ALA A 348 -14.12 5.71 -3.58
CA ALA A 348 -14.35 4.31 -3.29
C ALA A 348 -13.00 3.58 -3.39
N LEU A 349 -12.65 2.82 -2.37
CA LEU A 349 -11.41 2.07 -2.28
C LEU A 349 -11.66 0.58 -2.42
N LYS A 350 -10.66 -0.14 -2.95
CA LYS A 350 -10.64 -1.60 -3.04
C LYS A 350 -9.24 -2.15 -2.81
N ILE A 351 -9.15 -3.45 -2.57
CA ILE A 351 -7.87 -4.19 -2.66
C ILE A 351 -7.48 -4.27 -4.15
N PRO A 352 -6.22 -3.94 -4.53
CA PRO A 352 -5.83 -3.76 -5.92
C PRO A 352 -5.93 -5.03 -6.76
N ASN A 353 -5.41 -6.15 -6.25
CA ASN A 353 -5.23 -7.39 -7.02
C ASN A 353 -5.27 -8.63 -6.10
N LEU A 354 -5.19 -9.83 -6.71
CA LEU A 354 -5.19 -11.09 -5.97
C LEU A 354 -4.01 -11.22 -5.02
N GLU A 355 -2.81 -10.84 -5.46
CA GLU A 355 -1.59 -10.96 -4.65
C GLU A 355 -1.71 -10.22 -3.31
N VAL A 356 -2.14 -8.97 -3.33
CA VAL A 356 -2.35 -8.15 -2.13
C VAL A 356 -3.49 -8.70 -1.28
N ARG A 357 -4.57 -9.20 -1.90
CA ARG A 357 -5.68 -9.85 -1.19
C ARG A 357 -5.20 -11.03 -0.37
N LEU A 358 -4.42 -11.92 -0.98
CA LEU A 358 -3.85 -13.09 -0.29
C LEU A 358 -2.90 -12.64 0.83
N ALA A 359 -1.97 -11.73 0.54
CA ALA A 359 -0.97 -11.28 1.53
C ALA A 359 -1.61 -10.59 2.75
N LEU A 360 -2.57 -9.68 2.54
CA LEU A 360 -3.23 -8.95 3.61
C LEU A 360 -4.04 -9.89 4.51
N ASN A 361 -4.82 -10.80 3.91
CA ASN A 361 -5.65 -11.72 4.68
C ASN A 361 -4.79 -12.76 5.42
N ASP A 362 -3.67 -13.21 4.85
CA ASP A 362 -2.70 -14.03 5.56
C ASP A 362 -2.12 -13.34 6.81
N GLN A 363 -1.89 -12.03 6.75
CA GLN A 363 -1.45 -11.25 7.91
C GLN A 363 -2.53 -11.17 8.98
N PHE A 364 -3.79 -10.92 8.59
CA PHE A 364 -4.91 -10.96 9.54
C PHE A 364 -5.07 -12.35 10.17
N ILE A 365 -4.98 -13.42 9.38
CA ILE A 365 -5.03 -14.79 9.92
C ILE A 365 -3.96 -14.99 10.98
N ASN A 366 -2.69 -14.68 10.67
CA ASN A 366 -1.58 -14.83 11.60
C ASN A 366 -1.83 -14.06 12.90
N ALA A 367 -2.41 -12.88 12.80
CA ALA A 367 -2.61 -12.00 13.94
C ALA A 367 -3.78 -12.38 14.84
N TYR A 368 -4.91 -12.78 14.25
CA TYR A 368 -6.12 -13.10 14.99
C TYR A 368 -6.07 -14.53 15.55
N THR A 369 -5.27 -15.41 14.93
CA THR A 369 -5.18 -16.83 15.34
C THR A 369 -3.88 -17.20 16.06
N GLU A 370 -2.80 -16.43 15.90
CA GLU A 370 -1.44 -16.79 16.37
C GLU A 370 -0.94 -18.18 15.87
N ASN A 371 -1.61 -18.79 14.89
CA ASN A 371 -1.35 -20.16 14.41
C ASN A 371 -0.63 -20.18 13.06
N VAL A 372 0.65 -19.79 13.07
CA VAL A 372 1.45 -19.68 11.83
C VAL A 372 1.67 -21.04 11.14
N ASN A 373 1.77 -22.13 11.89
CA ASN A 373 2.14 -23.45 11.35
C ASN A 373 0.94 -24.29 10.87
N GLU A 374 -0.25 -24.11 11.45
CA GLU A 374 -1.44 -24.91 11.12
C GLU A 374 -2.36 -24.21 10.11
N LYS A 375 -2.17 -22.90 9.85
CA LYS A 375 -3.05 -22.13 8.97
C LYS A 375 -3.13 -22.70 7.55
N SER A 376 -2.01 -23.11 6.96
CA SER A 376 -1.97 -23.57 5.57
C SER A 376 -2.81 -24.82 5.40
N GLY A 377 -2.68 -25.77 6.34
CA GLY A 377 -3.48 -27.00 6.31
C GLY A 377 -4.98 -26.72 6.46
N ILE A 378 -5.36 -25.72 7.26
CA ILE A 378 -6.76 -25.28 7.39
C ILE A 378 -7.24 -24.58 6.12
N GLN A 379 -6.43 -23.69 5.54
CA GLN A 379 -6.75 -22.99 4.27
C GLN A 379 -6.93 -24.00 3.13
N ASP A 380 -5.98 -24.92 2.95
CA ASP A 380 -6.03 -25.96 1.91
C ASP A 380 -7.27 -26.85 2.08
N SER A 381 -7.56 -27.26 3.33
CA SER A 381 -8.74 -28.06 3.64
C SER A 381 -10.03 -27.30 3.33
N LEU A 382 -10.15 -26.06 3.78
CA LEU A 382 -11.31 -25.21 3.50
C LEU A 382 -11.51 -25.00 2.00
N TYR A 383 -10.43 -24.68 1.27
CA TYR A 383 -10.46 -24.52 -0.18
C TYR A 383 -11.00 -25.78 -0.87
N GLU A 384 -10.44 -26.95 -0.55
CA GLU A 384 -10.87 -28.22 -1.14
C GLU A 384 -12.33 -28.57 -0.81
N PHE A 385 -12.74 -28.42 0.45
CA PHE A 385 -14.12 -28.70 0.86
C PHE A 385 -15.12 -27.76 0.20
N MET A 386 -14.78 -26.46 0.13
CA MET A 386 -15.62 -25.46 -0.52
C MET A 386 -15.68 -25.65 -2.05
N ASN A 387 -14.58 -26.01 -2.70
CA ASN A 387 -14.57 -26.23 -4.13
C ASN A 387 -15.36 -27.49 -4.55
N ARG A 388 -15.59 -28.42 -3.62
CA ARG A 388 -16.38 -29.65 -3.82
C ARG A 388 -17.83 -29.56 -3.35
N GLY A 389 -18.22 -28.47 -2.68
CA GLY A 389 -19.55 -28.38 -2.08
C GLY A 389 -19.73 -29.19 -0.81
N ASP A 390 -18.66 -29.63 -0.15
CA ASP A 390 -18.70 -30.43 1.08
C ASP A 390 -18.86 -29.51 2.30
N VAL A 391 -20.11 -29.11 2.56
CA VAL A 391 -20.48 -28.21 3.66
C VAL A 391 -20.16 -28.81 5.03
N GLU A 392 -20.32 -30.12 5.20
CA GLU A 392 -20.08 -30.79 6.48
C GLU A 392 -18.59 -30.72 6.87
N SER A 393 -17.70 -31.08 5.95
CA SER A 393 -16.25 -31.00 6.17
C SER A 393 -15.78 -29.54 6.31
N MET A 394 -16.39 -28.60 5.59
CA MET A 394 -16.14 -27.17 5.76
C MET A 394 -16.46 -26.70 7.19
N ILE A 395 -17.63 -27.07 7.73
CA ILE A 395 -18.02 -26.74 9.12
C ILE A 395 -17.04 -27.35 10.14
N MET A 396 -16.58 -28.59 9.92
CA MET A 396 -15.57 -29.20 10.78
C MET A 396 -14.24 -28.45 10.73
N ALA A 397 -13.82 -27.97 9.56
CA ALA A 397 -12.63 -27.15 9.41
C ALA A 397 -12.76 -25.80 10.13
N ILE A 398 -13.93 -25.15 10.07
CA ILE A 398 -14.23 -23.93 10.85
C ILE A 398 -14.15 -24.21 12.36
N LYS A 399 -14.72 -25.33 12.85
CA LYS A 399 -14.61 -25.71 14.28
C LYS A 399 -13.16 -25.90 14.71
N ARG A 400 -12.34 -26.57 13.87
CA ARG A 400 -10.91 -26.77 14.14
C ARG A 400 -10.15 -25.45 14.16
N LEU A 401 -10.47 -24.55 13.24
CA LEU A 401 -9.89 -23.21 13.18
C LEU A 401 -10.06 -22.47 14.52
N PHE A 402 -11.29 -22.35 15.01
CA PHE A 402 -11.54 -21.64 16.26
C PHE A 402 -11.03 -22.40 17.50
N ALA A 403 -10.99 -23.74 17.46
CA ALA A 403 -10.40 -24.54 18.53
C ALA A 403 -8.89 -24.33 18.68
N GLY A 404 -8.20 -23.99 17.58
CA GLY A 404 -6.77 -23.74 17.59
C GLY A 404 -6.39 -22.36 18.15
N ILE A 405 -7.30 -21.39 18.22
CA ILE A 405 -6.95 -20.01 18.62
C ILE A 405 -6.55 -19.99 20.10
N PRO A 406 -5.35 -19.47 20.46
CA PRO A 406 -4.88 -19.44 21.85
C PRO A 406 -5.83 -18.67 22.77
N TRP A 407 -6.06 -19.22 23.96
CA TRP A 407 -6.93 -18.59 24.99
C TRP A 407 -6.56 -17.14 25.30
N ARG A 408 -5.27 -16.78 25.18
CA ARG A 408 -4.74 -15.43 25.46
C ARG A 408 -5.30 -14.36 24.50
N ASN A 409 -5.61 -14.72 23.27
CA ASN A 409 -6.23 -13.81 22.29
C ASN A 409 -7.63 -13.35 22.72
N PHE A 410 -8.28 -14.15 23.55
CA PHE A 410 -9.63 -13.87 24.06
C PHE A 410 -9.63 -13.26 25.47
N THR A 411 -8.47 -13.12 26.14
CA THR A 411 -8.37 -12.55 27.51
C THR A 411 -7.61 -11.24 27.59
N ASN A 412 -6.76 -10.95 26.62
CA ASN A 412 -6.03 -9.68 26.56
C ASN A 412 -6.71 -8.63 25.66
N ASN A 413 -7.87 -8.96 25.09
CA ASN A 413 -8.63 -8.14 24.14
C ASN A 413 -10.14 -8.37 24.35
N ASP A 414 -10.93 -7.34 24.66
CA ASP A 414 -12.41 -7.45 24.70
C ASP A 414 -13.05 -7.58 23.27
N LEU A 415 -12.27 -8.04 22.28
CA LEU A 415 -12.71 -8.33 20.92
C LEU A 415 -13.59 -9.59 20.86
N ALA A 416 -13.31 -10.57 21.73
CA ALA A 416 -13.99 -11.87 21.77
C ALA A 416 -15.50 -11.80 22.09
N ASP A 417 -15.93 -10.67 22.68
CA ASP A 417 -17.32 -10.41 23.06
C ASP A 417 -18.15 -9.84 21.89
N PHE A 418 -17.56 -9.66 20.71
CA PHE A 418 -18.20 -9.04 19.56
C PHE A 418 -18.47 -10.05 18.44
N GLU A 419 -19.69 -10.04 17.89
CA GLU A 419 -20.07 -10.85 16.72
C GLU A 419 -19.15 -10.62 15.52
N GLY A 420 -18.75 -9.36 15.32
CA GLY A 420 -17.82 -9.01 14.24
C GLY A 420 -16.41 -9.57 14.41
N TYR A 421 -16.00 -10.10 15.58
CA TYR A 421 -14.73 -10.84 15.69
C TYR A 421 -14.78 -12.16 14.93
N TYR A 422 -15.81 -12.98 15.17
CA TYR A 422 -15.98 -14.27 14.50
C TYR A 422 -16.14 -14.09 13.00
N ALA A 423 -16.97 -13.14 12.59
CA ALA A 423 -17.14 -12.78 11.18
C ALA A 423 -15.84 -12.24 10.56
N SER A 424 -15.02 -11.47 11.28
CA SER A 424 -13.71 -11.01 10.77
C SER A 424 -12.71 -12.15 10.58
N VAL A 425 -12.66 -13.12 11.51
CA VAL A 425 -11.79 -14.31 11.37
C VAL A 425 -12.24 -15.15 10.16
N ILE A 426 -13.54 -15.42 10.05
CA ILE A 426 -14.09 -16.15 8.89
C ILE A 426 -13.80 -15.40 7.59
N TYR A 427 -14.04 -14.09 7.55
CA TYR A 427 -13.75 -13.25 6.39
C TYR A 427 -12.29 -13.33 5.97
N ALA A 428 -11.34 -13.24 6.92
CA ALA A 428 -9.92 -13.30 6.62
C ALA A 428 -9.54 -14.66 6.02
N PHE A 429 -10.05 -15.77 6.57
CA PHE A 429 -9.83 -17.09 5.99
C PHE A 429 -10.42 -17.21 4.59
N LEU A 430 -11.70 -16.91 4.41
CA LEU A 430 -12.37 -17.04 3.10
C LEU A 430 -11.71 -16.17 2.03
N SER A 431 -11.32 -14.95 2.38
CA SER A 431 -10.64 -14.02 1.46
C SER A 431 -9.20 -14.44 1.12
N SER A 432 -8.62 -15.37 1.87
CA SER A 432 -7.31 -15.97 1.57
C SER A 432 -7.38 -17.19 0.62
N LEU A 433 -8.58 -17.64 0.25
CA LEU A 433 -8.78 -18.87 -0.54
C LEU A 433 -8.96 -18.60 -2.05
N ASP A 434 -8.62 -17.39 -2.53
CA ASP A 434 -8.99 -16.94 -3.88
C ASP A 434 -10.52 -16.99 -4.15
N ALA A 435 -11.30 -16.97 -3.07
CA ALA A 435 -12.75 -16.93 -3.16
C ALA A 435 -13.24 -15.49 -3.36
N ARG A 436 -14.32 -15.32 -4.13
CA ARG A 436 -15.03 -14.04 -4.16
C ARG A 436 -15.90 -13.96 -2.91
N VAL A 437 -15.52 -13.08 -1.98
CA VAL A 437 -16.25 -12.83 -0.74
C VAL A 437 -17.04 -11.53 -0.87
N ILE A 438 -18.34 -11.60 -0.59
CA ILE A 438 -19.26 -10.46 -0.53
C ILE A 438 -19.73 -10.36 0.92
N PRO A 439 -19.08 -9.52 1.73
CA PRO A 439 -19.57 -9.25 3.06
C PRO A 439 -20.87 -8.47 2.98
N GLU A 440 -21.73 -8.64 3.98
CA GLU A 440 -22.89 -7.77 4.14
C GLU A 440 -23.73 -7.77 2.84
N ASP A 441 -24.03 -8.96 2.33
CA ASP A 441 -24.56 -9.16 0.98
C ASP A 441 -26.05 -8.77 0.91
N ILE A 442 -26.33 -7.65 0.23
CA ILE A 442 -27.66 -7.01 0.22
C ILE A 442 -28.64 -7.76 -0.68
N SER A 443 -29.86 -7.94 -0.17
CA SER A 443 -31.04 -8.41 -0.90
C SER A 443 -32.21 -7.41 -0.72
N ASN A 444 -33.31 -7.65 -1.42
CA ASN A 444 -34.55 -6.88 -1.24
C ASN A 444 -35.25 -7.12 0.12
N TYR A 445 -34.86 -8.15 0.87
CA TYR A 445 -35.48 -8.51 2.16
C TYR A 445 -34.59 -8.29 3.39
N GLY A 446 -33.32 -7.91 3.18
CA GLY A 446 -32.32 -7.72 4.22
C GLY A 446 -30.91 -7.96 3.69
N GLN A 447 -30.00 -8.34 4.58
CA GLN A 447 -28.58 -8.49 4.29
C GLN A 447 -28.07 -9.76 4.98
N ALA A 448 -27.37 -10.62 4.23
CA ALA A 448 -26.66 -11.76 4.80
C ALA A 448 -25.29 -11.31 5.30
N ASP A 449 -24.77 -11.92 6.36
CA ASP A 449 -23.48 -11.51 6.93
C ASP A 449 -22.32 -11.70 5.94
N ILE A 450 -22.22 -12.87 5.30
CA ILE A 450 -21.15 -13.17 4.33
C ILE A 450 -21.69 -14.09 3.23
N THR A 451 -21.49 -13.73 1.97
CA THR A 451 -21.65 -14.65 0.84
C THR A 451 -20.30 -14.93 0.19
N THR A 452 -19.94 -16.20 0.03
CA THR A 452 -18.67 -16.59 -0.60
C THR A 452 -18.89 -17.46 -1.81
N MET A 453 -18.18 -17.16 -2.90
CA MET A 453 -18.23 -17.92 -4.15
C MET A 453 -16.87 -18.52 -4.43
N LEU A 454 -16.83 -19.84 -4.58
CA LEU A 454 -15.63 -20.58 -4.94
C LEU A 454 -16.00 -21.70 -5.91
N GLY A 455 -15.35 -21.72 -7.08
CA GLY A 455 -15.67 -22.67 -8.14
C GLY A 455 -17.14 -22.60 -8.58
N SER A 456 -17.83 -23.74 -8.54
CA SER A 456 -19.26 -23.85 -8.83
C SER A 456 -20.16 -23.66 -7.60
N HIS A 457 -19.62 -23.27 -6.44
CA HIS A 457 -20.37 -23.22 -5.19
C HIS A 457 -20.52 -21.78 -4.66
N ILE A 458 -21.71 -21.49 -4.16
CA ILE A 458 -22.08 -20.22 -3.52
C ILE A 458 -22.54 -20.54 -2.11
N TYR A 459 -21.94 -19.89 -1.12
CA TYR A 459 -22.17 -20.11 0.30
C TYR A 459 -22.77 -18.84 0.88
N VAL A 460 -24.06 -18.86 1.21
CA VAL A 460 -24.75 -17.74 1.87
C VAL A 460 -24.78 -18.03 3.37
N MET A 461 -24.04 -17.24 4.14
CA MET A 461 -23.79 -17.48 5.56
C MET A 461 -24.36 -16.38 6.44
N GLU A 462 -24.95 -16.79 7.56
CA GLU A 462 -25.40 -15.93 8.65
C GLU A 462 -24.76 -16.42 9.94
N ILE A 463 -24.28 -15.48 10.75
CA ILE A 463 -23.54 -15.72 11.97
C ILE A 463 -24.37 -15.18 13.14
N LYS A 464 -24.44 -15.94 14.23
CA LYS A 464 -25.02 -15.47 15.50
C LYS A 464 -24.10 -15.84 16.64
N VAL A 465 -23.96 -14.95 17.62
CA VAL A 465 -23.17 -15.19 18.82
C VAL A 465 -24.06 -15.22 20.07
N VAL A 466 -23.97 -16.30 20.85
CA VAL A 466 -24.71 -16.49 22.11
C VAL A 466 -23.78 -16.55 23.32
N GLU A 467 -24.26 -16.21 24.51
CA GLU A 467 -23.48 -16.30 25.76
C GLU A 467 -23.27 -17.75 26.23
N GLY A 468 -24.29 -18.60 26.07
CA GLY A 468 -24.32 -19.97 26.58
C GLY A 468 -24.00 -21.06 25.54
N ASN A 469 -24.33 -22.31 25.90
CA ASN A 469 -24.17 -23.50 25.05
C ASN A 469 -25.49 -24.08 24.55
N GLN A 470 -26.61 -23.53 25.01
CA GLN A 470 -27.95 -23.99 24.64
C GLN A 470 -28.56 -23.01 23.66
N VAL A 471 -28.98 -23.53 22.52
CA VAL A 471 -29.67 -22.77 21.47
C VAL A 471 -30.90 -23.57 21.09
N GLN A 472 -32.04 -22.88 20.92
CA GLN A 472 -33.27 -23.49 20.44
C GLN A 472 -33.37 -23.28 18.93
N GLY A 473 -33.41 -24.37 18.16
CA GLY A 473 -33.38 -24.28 16.70
C GLY A 473 -32.07 -23.70 16.17
N ASN A 474 -32.11 -23.08 14.98
CA ASN A 474 -30.98 -22.34 14.44
C ASN A 474 -31.44 -20.98 13.92
N PRO A 475 -31.44 -19.93 14.77
CA PRO A 475 -31.92 -18.62 14.38
C PRO A 475 -31.15 -18.01 13.19
N ALA A 476 -29.90 -18.40 12.96
CA ALA A 476 -29.12 -17.93 11.82
C ALA A 476 -29.64 -18.52 10.51
N LEU A 477 -29.85 -19.85 10.46
CA LEU A 477 -30.43 -20.50 9.27
C LEU A 477 -31.89 -20.06 9.06
N ASP A 478 -32.67 -20.00 10.13
CA ASP A 478 -34.06 -19.53 10.08
C ASP A 478 -34.15 -18.13 9.47
N GLN A 479 -33.21 -17.24 9.81
CA GLN A 479 -33.14 -15.89 9.23
C GLN A 479 -32.86 -15.94 7.73
N ILE A 480 -31.87 -16.72 7.28
CA ILE A 480 -31.53 -16.86 5.85
C ILE A 480 -32.77 -17.33 5.06
N LEU A 481 -33.42 -18.39 5.53
CA LEU A 481 -34.55 -19.00 4.84
C LEU A 481 -35.79 -18.09 4.84
N GLN A 482 -36.11 -17.45 5.97
CA GLN A 482 -37.25 -16.54 6.07
C GLN A 482 -37.08 -15.28 5.21
N ARG A 483 -35.85 -14.78 5.11
CA ARG A 483 -35.52 -13.59 4.31
C ARG A 483 -35.17 -13.93 2.86
N ASN A 484 -35.02 -15.21 2.54
CA ASN A 484 -34.75 -15.72 1.20
C ASN A 484 -33.48 -15.12 0.56
N TYR A 485 -32.43 -14.91 1.35
CA TYR A 485 -31.23 -14.21 0.88
C TYR A 485 -30.57 -14.85 -0.36
N ALA A 486 -30.66 -16.18 -0.47
CA ALA A 486 -30.12 -16.93 -1.59
C ALA A 486 -30.90 -16.78 -2.91
N GLU A 487 -32.10 -16.17 -2.92
CA GLU A 487 -32.99 -16.12 -4.10
C GLU A 487 -32.28 -15.65 -5.37
N LYS A 488 -31.45 -14.61 -5.27
CA LYS A 488 -30.72 -14.02 -6.38
C LYS A 488 -29.63 -14.92 -6.99
N TYR A 489 -29.24 -15.99 -6.29
CA TYR A 489 -28.23 -16.94 -6.73
C TYR A 489 -28.84 -18.28 -7.19
N ARG A 490 -30.04 -18.62 -6.71
CA ARG A 490 -30.69 -19.89 -7.07
C ARG A 490 -31.03 -19.91 -8.57
N GLY A 491 -30.66 -20.99 -9.24
CA GLY A 491 -30.90 -21.16 -10.68
C GLY A 491 -29.83 -20.56 -11.59
N GLU A 492 -28.75 -19.99 -11.03
CA GLU A 492 -27.57 -19.61 -11.81
C GLU A 492 -26.95 -20.86 -12.47
N PRO A 493 -26.83 -20.93 -13.81
CA PRO A 493 -26.40 -22.14 -14.50
C PRO A 493 -25.00 -22.60 -14.05
N GLY A 494 -24.89 -23.87 -13.65
CA GLY A 494 -23.63 -24.46 -13.21
C GLY A 494 -23.19 -24.03 -11.81
N LYS A 495 -24.07 -23.39 -11.03
CA LYS A 495 -23.83 -23.04 -9.63
C LYS A 495 -24.73 -23.81 -8.68
N SER A 496 -24.17 -24.22 -7.55
CA SER A 496 -24.89 -24.79 -6.40
C SER A 496 -24.85 -23.80 -5.25
N VAL A 497 -26.00 -23.50 -4.67
CA VAL A 497 -26.13 -22.57 -3.55
C VAL A 497 -26.33 -23.35 -2.26
N HIS A 498 -25.58 -22.99 -1.23
CA HIS A 498 -25.64 -23.55 0.12
C HIS A 498 -26.00 -22.44 1.10
N GLU A 499 -27.05 -22.64 1.88
CA GLU A 499 -27.52 -21.66 2.89
C GLU A 499 -27.12 -22.16 4.28
N ILE A 500 -26.31 -21.41 5.02
CA ILE A 500 -25.61 -21.92 6.22
C ILE A 500 -25.79 -20.97 7.41
N GLY A 501 -26.43 -21.47 8.46
CA GLY A 501 -26.55 -20.76 9.74
C GLY A 501 -25.49 -21.21 10.74
N LEU A 502 -24.60 -20.30 11.14
CA LEU A 502 -23.49 -20.56 12.08
C LEU A 502 -23.77 -19.93 13.45
N ILE A 503 -23.68 -20.72 14.53
CA ILE A 503 -23.88 -20.23 15.90
C ILE A 503 -22.62 -20.43 16.73
N PHE A 504 -22.03 -19.32 17.15
CA PHE A 504 -20.87 -19.27 18.03
C PHE A 504 -21.27 -19.00 19.48
N SER A 505 -20.49 -19.54 20.41
CA SER A 505 -20.66 -19.27 21.84
C SER A 505 -19.52 -18.40 22.35
N ARG A 506 -19.82 -17.32 23.07
CA ARG A 506 -18.80 -16.48 23.74
C ARG A 506 -18.08 -17.23 24.83
N SER A 507 -18.78 -18.11 25.55
CA SER A 507 -18.18 -18.90 26.62
C SER A 507 -17.30 -20.03 26.09
N GLN A 508 -17.70 -20.73 25.01
CA GLN A 508 -16.86 -21.76 24.38
C GLN A 508 -15.82 -21.19 23.42
N ARG A 509 -16.01 -19.95 22.96
CA ARG A 509 -15.16 -19.26 21.97
C ARG A 509 -15.04 -20.02 20.65
N ASN A 510 -16.08 -20.77 20.30
CA ASN A 510 -16.09 -21.65 19.13
C ASN A 510 -17.52 -21.82 18.58
N LEU A 511 -17.62 -22.36 17.38
CA LEU A 511 -18.84 -22.75 16.71
C LEU A 511 -19.48 -23.94 17.45
N ILE A 512 -20.64 -23.70 18.08
CA ILE A 512 -21.36 -24.72 18.85
C ILE A 512 -22.42 -25.45 18.02
N GLN A 513 -22.98 -24.79 17.00
CA GLN A 513 -23.99 -25.37 16.11
C GLN A 513 -23.86 -24.77 14.71
N ALA A 514 -24.12 -25.60 13.69
CA ALA A 514 -24.24 -25.17 12.31
C ALA A 514 -25.25 -26.06 11.59
N ASP A 515 -26.19 -25.45 10.89
CA ASP A 515 -27.20 -26.13 10.07
C ASP A 515 -27.21 -25.51 8.68
N TRP A 516 -27.57 -26.31 7.66
CA TRP A 516 -27.51 -25.87 6.27
C TRP A 516 -28.59 -26.51 5.39
N GLN A 517 -28.86 -25.88 4.24
CA GLN A 517 -29.73 -26.36 3.17
C GLN A 517 -29.02 -26.34 1.81
#